data_AF-A0A7C5PFW2-F1
#
_entry.id   AF-A0A7C5PFW2-F1
#
_cell.length_a   1.000
_cell.length_b   1.000
_cell.length_c   1.000
_cell.angle_alpha   90.00
_cell.angle_beta   90.00
_cell.angle_gamma   90.00
#
_symmetry.space_group_name_H-M   'P 1'
#
loop_
_entity.id
_entity.type
_entity.pdbx_description
1 polymer ?
#
loop_
_entity_poly.entity_id
_entity_poly.type
_entity_poly.pdbx_seq_one_letter_code
_entity_poly.pdbx_strand_id
1 'polypeptide(L)'
;LTALKEMVQRPTEPSVKEVEPLKLVIEKNAAGLGSDETVIRAAFDLVTTYDKVKGPLWVSGKSFHRGKGGSTPPANDIHWTVFNVMQAIVDHVYTPDNVARRESLLNGFKFGCAAHFPGAVEPPADANAVYRVPVNASYRKLFKHKILGEDLPARRPTGAYVAPGSVVTVTVPAALVGKGYQLRVGAHSWDFSRKPFVSRLDRVSLVYPVNSPTVKVANPLGGGLYLEVPLGAEAGVVELAIRNAVRSPFFSTTPYRPTTLAQWRDTERQRKAPWADFQSEKFLMQVPTSWIAKLDDPVTLLADWDKALDAVTDLMGLPNVWGREVQYSQVDLQNRGSAFFPGYPTCNDRYDPKRDYEGHAKNYLVRGPQFAPDYPFHEMGHGMLFAKYKGDREAAVNLLHVAVLNRKFGVDLDEAFRSSRGSTNKFQTLDHTAVEWMMSLHFVNGEPMASYERQYQLKGHAKFVDIVRLFGWEALHRFWGGIVADEEKGRPSPDGDDDRYTLQLSAAAGADLRPLIEFWGIPMQDKTKPVGVPASPKVYDQLQRYKNLVPKDRQAFREFALQWWGRQPSEKGFTTERDHAARWESYDEKEADRVRQRVQAIINAYFPNGRP
;
A
#
# COMPACT_ATOMS: atom_id res chain seq x y z
N LEU A 1 25.80 -21.56 22.30
CA LEU A 1 26.19 -20.13 22.21
C LEU A 1 27.71 -19.96 22.35
N THR A 2 28.32 -20.33 23.48
CA THR A 2 29.79 -20.24 23.70
C THR A 2 30.62 -20.96 22.64
N ALA A 3 30.32 -22.24 22.35
CA ALA A 3 31.01 -22.99 21.30
C ALA A 3 30.87 -22.33 19.91
N LEU A 4 29.71 -21.71 19.63
CA LEU A 4 29.48 -20.99 18.38
C LEU A 4 30.34 -19.70 18.33
N LYS A 5 30.52 -19.02 19.47
CA LYS A 5 31.40 -17.84 19.58
C LYS A 5 32.86 -18.22 19.29
N GLU A 6 33.33 -19.33 19.86
CA GLU A 6 34.68 -19.84 19.59
C GLU A 6 34.85 -20.15 18.09
N MET A 7 33.85 -20.73 17.44
CA MET A 7 33.85 -20.95 15.99
C MET A 7 33.92 -19.65 15.19
N VAL A 8 33.18 -18.61 15.59
CA VAL A 8 33.23 -17.28 14.97
C VAL A 8 34.65 -16.69 15.00
N GLN A 9 35.38 -16.89 16.09
CA GLN A 9 36.73 -16.36 16.29
C GLN A 9 37.82 -17.09 15.49
N ARG A 10 37.50 -18.25 14.88
CA ARG A 10 38.47 -19.00 14.09
C ARG A 10 38.87 -18.23 12.82
N PRO A 11 40.14 -18.37 12.38
CA PRO A 11 40.63 -17.73 11.16
C PRO A 11 39.96 -18.31 9.91
N THR A 12 39.62 -19.60 9.91
CA THR A 12 38.89 -20.29 8.84
C THR A 12 37.40 -20.40 9.16
N GLU A 13 36.56 -20.34 8.13
CA GLU A 13 35.10 -20.50 8.27
C GLU A 13 34.78 -21.96 8.66
N PRO A 14 33.98 -22.21 9.72
CA PRO A 14 33.64 -23.57 10.13
C PRO A 14 32.78 -24.26 9.07
N SER A 15 32.95 -25.57 8.93
CA SER A 15 32.15 -26.34 7.99
C SER A 15 30.69 -26.45 8.44
N VAL A 16 29.78 -26.66 7.48
CA VAL A 16 28.34 -26.86 7.77
C VAL A 16 28.12 -28.01 8.77
N LYS A 17 28.90 -29.09 8.67
CA LYS A 17 28.81 -30.25 9.58
C LYS A 17 29.16 -29.90 11.03
N GLU A 18 30.06 -28.94 11.25
CA GLU A 18 30.42 -28.48 12.60
C GLU A 18 29.34 -27.58 13.20
N VAL A 19 28.69 -26.76 12.36
CA VAL A 19 27.71 -25.75 12.83
C VAL A 19 26.32 -26.34 13.02
N GLU A 20 25.90 -27.27 12.16
CA GLU A 20 24.56 -27.83 12.12
C GLU A 20 24.05 -28.36 13.49
N PRO A 21 24.82 -29.14 14.27
CA PRO A 21 24.37 -29.59 15.58
C PRO A 21 24.08 -28.44 16.55
N LEU A 22 24.91 -27.39 16.53
CA LEU A 22 24.71 -26.21 17.37
C LEU A 22 23.48 -25.41 16.94
N LYS A 23 23.26 -25.28 15.62
CA LYS A 23 22.08 -24.62 15.07
C LYS A 23 20.80 -25.29 15.52
N LEU A 24 20.70 -26.62 15.40
CA LEU A 24 19.52 -27.38 15.81
C LEU A 24 19.22 -27.23 17.31
N VAL A 25 20.26 -27.21 18.16
CA VAL A 25 20.09 -26.95 19.59
C VAL A 25 19.58 -25.53 19.84
N ILE A 26 20.12 -24.52 19.13
CA ILE A 26 19.67 -23.13 19.26
C ILE A 26 18.20 -23.00 18.83
N GLU A 27 17.83 -23.53 17.66
CA GLU A 27 16.46 -23.45 17.14
C GLU A 27 15.46 -24.12 18.07
N LYS A 28 15.79 -25.32 18.58
CA LYS A 28 14.95 -26.04 19.55
C LYS A 28 14.72 -25.26 20.86
N ASN A 29 15.69 -24.45 21.27
CA ASN A 29 15.68 -23.75 22.56
C ASN A 29 15.51 -22.23 22.44
N ALA A 30 15.15 -21.70 21.26
CA ALA A 30 15.11 -20.27 20.99
C ALA A 30 14.20 -19.49 21.95
N ALA A 31 13.05 -20.04 22.31
CA ALA A 31 12.13 -19.43 23.28
C ALA A 31 12.73 -19.29 24.69
N GLY A 32 13.69 -20.14 25.05
CA GLY A 32 14.40 -20.09 26.32
C GLY A 32 15.50 -19.03 26.38
N LEU A 33 15.83 -18.35 25.27
CA LEU A 33 16.96 -17.42 25.22
C LEU A 33 16.77 -16.22 26.17
N GLY A 34 15.52 -15.82 26.43
CA GLY A 34 15.18 -14.74 27.35
C GLY A 34 14.95 -15.16 28.80
N SER A 35 15.05 -16.44 29.15
CA SER A 35 14.64 -16.94 30.47
C SER A 35 15.67 -16.66 31.58
N ASP A 36 16.95 -16.58 31.24
CA ASP A 36 18.06 -16.48 32.21
C ASP A 36 19.13 -15.44 31.78
N GLU A 37 19.71 -14.74 32.76
CA GLU A 37 20.71 -13.70 32.48
C GLU A 37 22.00 -14.25 31.86
N THR A 38 22.45 -15.44 32.27
CA THR A 38 23.66 -16.07 31.74
C THR A 38 23.47 -16.40 30.27
N VAL A 39 22.29 -16.91 29.91
CA VAL A 39 21.93 -17.23 28.52
C VAL A 39 21.85 -15.96 27.67
N ILE A 40 21.21 -14.90 28.18
CA ILE A 40 21.15 -13.60 27.49
C ILE A 40 22.56 -13.04 27.25
N ARG A 41 23.42 -13.03 28.28
CA ARG A 41 24.81 -12.56 28.17
C ARG A 41 25.60 -13.36 27.14
N ALA A 42 25.45 -14.68 27.13
CA ALA A 42 26.12 -15.54 26.14
C ALA A 42 25.62 -15.26 24.71
N ALA A 43 24.34 -14.93 24.52
CA ALA A 43 23.79 -14.55 23.23
C ALA A 43 24.32 -13.19 22.77
N PHE A 44 24.38 -12.21 23.68
CA PHE A 44 24.92 -10.88 23.40
C PHE A 44 26.42 -10.90 23.08
N ASP A 45 27.19 -11.69 23.84
CA ASP A 45 28.62 -11.88 23.61
C ASP A 45 28.90 -12.55 22.26
N LEU A 46 28.10 -13.56 21.89
CA LEU A 46 28.17 -14.19 20.57
C LEU A 46 27.95 -13.17 19.44
N VAL A 47 26.86 -12.39 19.49
CA VAL A 47 26.53 -11.43 18.43
C VAL A 47 27.56 -10.30 18.37
N THR A 48 27.98 -9.77 19.52
CA THR A 48 29.02 -8.73 19.59
C THR A 48 30.35 -9.23 19.03
N THR A 49 30.73 -10.47 19.35
CA THR A 49 31.93 -11.10 18.80
C THR A 49 31.81 -11.28 17.29
N TYR A 50 30.65 -11.71 16.80
CA TYR A 50 30.39 -11.83 15.37
C TYR A 50 30.53 -10.49 14.64
N ASP A 51 29.86 -9.45 15.14
CA ASP A 51 29.93 -8.10 14.57
C ASP A 51 31.36 -7.56 14.56
N LYS A 52 32.19 -7.89 15.56
CA LYS A 52 33.60 -7.48 15.61
C LYS A 52 34.51 -8.28 14.68
N VAL A 53 34.31 -9.59 14.58
CA VAL A 53 35.25 -10.51 13.90
C VAL A 53 34.90 -10.73 12.43
N LYS A 54 33.62 -10.92 12.12
CA LYS A 54 33.12 -11.15 10.76
C LYS A 54 32.48 -9.89 10.16
N GLY A 55 32.17 -8.91 11.00
CA GLY A 55 31.45 -7.70 10.64
C GLY A 55 29.93 -7.92 10.67
N PRO A 56 29.12 -6.86 10.86
CA PRO A 56 27.68 -7.02 11.04
C PRO A 56 26.97 -7.53 9.79
N LEU A 57 25.91 -8.33 10.00
CA LEU A 57 25.06 -8.81 8.92
C LEU A 57 24.56 -7.66 8.02
N TRP A 58 24.58 -7.87 6.71
CA TRP A 58 24.23 -6.91 5.63
C TRP A 58 25.11 -5.65 5.51
N VAL A 59 25.91 -5.33 6.53
CA VAL A 59 26.93 -4.27 6.47
C VAL A 59 28.17 -4.79 5.77
N SER A 60 28.63 -5.96 6.18
CA SER A 60 29.81 -6.65 5.66
C SER A 60 29.47 -8.09 5.26
N GLY A 61 30.03 -8.56 4.16
CA GLY A 61 29.94 -9.97 3.76
C GLY A 61 28.85 -10.32 2.74
N LYS A 62 28.48 -11.61 2.73
CA LYS A 62 27.70 -12.30 1.69
C LYS A 62 26.20 -11.95 1.73
N SER A 63 25.53 -12.06 0.58
CA SER A 63 24.08 -11.93 0.48
C SER A 63 23.37 -13.13 1.12
N PHE A 64 22.22 -12.89 1.75
CA PHE A 64 21.42 -13.93 2.39
C PHE A 64 20.24 -14.33 1.50
N HIS A 65 20.17 -15.63 1.20
CA HIS A 65 19.12 -16.20 0.37
C HIS A 65 18.50 -17.43 1.01
N ARG A 66 17.17 -17.47 1.06
CA ARG A 66 16.38 -18.69 1.29
C ARG A 66 15.99 -19.30 -0.06
N GLY A 67 15.63 -20.58 -0.06
CA GLY A 67 15.06 -21.21 -1.26
C GLY A 67 13.80 -20.51 -1.75
N LYS A 68 13.37 -20.83 -2.99
CA LYS A 68 12.20 -20.21 -3.61
C LYS A 68 10.95 -20.32 -2.71
N GLY A 69 10.39 -19.17 -2.33
CA GLY A 69 9.23 -19.09 -1.44
C GLY A 69 9.49 -19.44 0.04
N GLY A 70 10.76 -19.47 0.46
CA GLY A 70 11.16 -19.90 1.81
C GLY A 70 11.07 -21.42 2.04
N SER A 71 10.89 -22.21 0.98
CA SER A 71 10.65 -23.67 1.07
C SER A 71 11.92 -24.50 1.30
N THR A 72 13.10 -23.99 0.92
CA THR A 72 14.38 -24.64 1.26
C THR A 72 14.90 -24.01 2.54
N PRO A 73 15.24 -24.83 3.57
CA PRO A 73 15.87 -24.34 4.78
C PRO A 73 17.10 -23.51 4.44
N PRO A 74 17.35 -22.41 5.17
CA PRO A 74 18.58 -21.67 4.99
C PRO A 74 19.79 -22.57 5.25
N ALA A 75 20.93 -22.26 4.65
CA ALA A 75 22.16 -23.02 4.87
C ALA A 75 22.43 -23.21 6.37
N ASN A 76 22.95 -24.37 6.75
CA ASN A 76 23.33 -24.69 8.14
C ASN A 76 24.72 -24.12 8.47
N ASP A 77 25.03 -22.93 7.96
CA ASP A 77 26.30 -22.24 8.17
C ASP A 77 26.28 -21.32 9.40
N ILE A 78 27.45 -20.77 9.72
CA ILE A 78 27.65 -19.91 10.89
C ILE A 78 26.83 -18.63 10.82
N HIS A 79 26.64 -18.09 9.61
CA HIS A 79 25.97 -16.81 9.37
C HIS A 79 24.46 -16.92 9.62
N TRP A 80 23.83 -17.95 9.08
CA TRP A 80 22.42 -18.25 9.34
C TRP A 80 22.15 -18.62 10.79
N THR A 81 23.10 -19.32 11.43
CA THR A 81 22.98 -19.65 12.84
C THR A 81 23.00 -18.40 13.72
N VAL A 82 23.89 -17.43 13.42
CA VAL A 82 23.91 -16.13 14.10
C VAL A 82 22.66 -15.31 13.79
N PHE A 83 22.19 -15.28 12.54
CA PHE A 83 20.91 -14.67 12.18
C PHE A 83 19.76 -15.20 13.05
N ASN A 84 19.67 -16.52 13.25
CA ASN A 84 18.65 -17.15 14.08
C ASN A 84 18.75 -16.71 15.55
N VAL A 85 19.98 -16.60 16.10
CA VAL A 85 20.19 -16.07 17.46
C VAL A 85 19.74 -14.61 17.55
N MET A 86 20.10 -13.77 16.57
CA MET A 86 19.67 -12.37 16.54
C MET A 86 18.14 -12.24 16.46
N GLN A 87 17.48 -13.06 15.64
CA GLN A 87 16.02 -13.09 15.56
C GLN A 87 15.40 -13.53 16.89
N ALA A 88 15.95 -14.57 17.55
CA ALA A 88 15.49 -15.02 18.86
C ALA A 88 15.72 -13.98 19.96
N ILE A 89 16.78 -13.18 19.90
CA ILE A 89 16.99 -12.04 20.81
C ILE A 89 15.84 -11.04 20.68
N VAL A 90 15.46 -10.66 19.45
CA VAL A 90 14.32 -9.76 19.24
C VAL A 90 13.04 -10.37 19.80
N ASP A 91 12.74 -11.62 19.43
CA ASP A 91 11.45 -12.25 19.73
C ASP A 91 11.27 -12.63 21.20
N HIS A 92 12.35 -12.95 21.92
CA HIS A 92 12.27 -13.60 23.24
C HIS A 92 13.06 -12.91 24.35
N VAL A 93 14.06 -12.08 24.04
CA VAL A 93 14.86 -11.39 25.07
C VAL A 93 14.25 -10.03 25.43
N TYR A 94 13.84 -9.23 24.44
CA TYR A 94 13.33 -7.87 24.63
C TYR A 94 11.84 -7.81 24.99
N THR A 95 11.36 -8.73 25.83
CA THR A 95 9.96 -8.78 26.30
C THR A 95 9.68 -7.68 27.34
N PRO A 96 8.40 -7.33 27.58
CA PRO A 96 8.04 -6.36 28.63
C PRO A 96 8.63 -6.70 30.00
N ASP A 97 8.56 -7.97 30.41
CA ASP A 97 9.07 -8.43 31.70
C ASP A 97 10.59 -8.31 31.80
N ASN A 98 11.32 -8.71 30.75
CA ASN A 98 12.78 -8.63 30.75
C ASN A 98 13.26 -7.18 30.74
N VAL A 99 12.63 -6.29 29.96
CA VAL A 99 12.96 -4.86 29.97
C VAL A 99 12.69 -4.22 31.33
N ALA A 100 11.62 -4.64 32.03
CA ALA A 100 11.33 -4.15 33.36
C ALA A 100 12.29 -4.67 34.44
N ARG A 101 12.65 -5.96 34.42
CA ARG A 101 13.41 -6.63 35.48
C ARG A 101 14.92 -6.64 35.26
N ARG A 102 15.37 -6.54 34.01
CA ARG A 102 16.76 -6.74 33.58
C ARG A 102 17.28 -5.55 32.78
N GLU A 103 16.82 -4.34 33.08
CA GLU A 103 17.21 -3.12 32.37
C GLU A 103 18.72 -2.95 32.28
N SER A 104 19.46 -3.18 33.37
CA SER A 104 20.93 -3.05 33.39
C SER A 104 21.66 -4.02 32.46
N LEU A 105 21.04 -5.16 32.13
CA LEU A 105 21.57 -6.14 31.18
C LEU A 105 21.23 -5.77 29.73
N LEU A 106 20.02 -5.24 29.49
CA LEU A 106 19.53 -4.95 28.15
C LEU A 106 19.94 -3.57 27.64
N ASN A 107 20.05 -2.59 28.52
CA ASN A 107 20.41 -1.22 28.17
C ASN A 107 21.88 -1.17 27.69
N GLY A 108 22.06 -0.79 26.44
CA GLY A 108 23.36 -0.66 25.78
C GLY A 108 23.68 -1.78 24.77
N PHE A 109 22.98 -2.92 24.79
CA PHE A 109 23.19 -3.95 23.77
C PHE A 109 22.45 -3.59 22.48
N LYS A 110 23.19 -3.45 21.37
CA LYS A 110 22.64 -3.22 20.03
C LYS A 110 23.27 -4.16 19.01
N PHE A 111 22.52 -4.47 17.96
CA PHE A 111 23.10 -5.15 16.80
C PHE A 111 23.90 -4.17 15.95
N GLY A 112 25.06 -4.57 15.44
CA GLY A 112 25.84 -3.76 14.51
C GLY A 112 25.09 -3.47 13.20
N CYS A 113 24.22 -4.38 12.77
CA CYS A 113 23.37 -4.18 11.60
C CYS A 113 22.29 -3.10 11.79
N ALA A 114 22.03 -2.65 13.02
CA ALA A 114 21.13 -1.53 13.28
C ALA A 114 21.58 -0.26 12.54
N ALA A 115 22.89 -0.10 12.31
CA ALA A 115 23.44 1.01 11.52
C ALA A 115 23.04 0.97 10.04
N HIS A 116 22.78 -0.22 9.49
CA HIS A 116 22.28 -0.41 8.13
C HIS A 116 20.75 -0.23 8.07
N PHE A 117 20.03 -0.90 8.96
CA PHE A 117 18.58 -0.82 9.05
C PHE A 117 18.11 -1.19 10.47
N PRO A 118 17.20 -0.41 11.09
CA PRO A 118 16.53 0.78 10.55
C PRO A 118 17.44 2.02 10.37
N GLY A 119 18.64 2.03 10.93
CA GLY A 119 19.62 3.10 10.75
C GLY A 119 20.22 3.54 12.09
N ALA A 120 21.44 4.10 12.02
CA ALA A 120 22.16 4.56 13.21
C ALA A 120 21.58 5.85 13.77
N VAL A 121 21.49 5.91 15.10
CA VAL A 121 21.33 7.15 15.87
C VAL A 121 21.82 6.89 17.29
N GLU A 122 22.54 7.85 17.85
CA GLU A 122 23.02 7.76 19.23
C GLU A 122 21.93 8.21 20.22
N PRO A 123 21.94 7.70 21.47
CA PRO A 123 21.01 8.13 22.52
C PRO A 123 21.10 9.66 22.77
N PRO A 124 20.06 10.29 23.33
CA PRO A 124 20.13 11.71 23.68
C PRO A 124 21.23 11.98 24.71
N ALA A 125 21.90 13.12 24.58
CA ALA A 125 22.97 13.52 25.50
C ALA A 125 22.49 13.62 26.96
N ASP A 126 21.26 14.09 27.16
CA ASP A 126 20.57 14.04 28.44
C ASP A 126 19.50 12.95 28.43
N ALA A 127 19.80 11.82 29.07
CA ALA A 127 18.88 10.70 29.22
C ALA A 127 17.68 11.04 30.12
N ASN A 128 17.72 12.14 30.88
CA ASN A 128 16.62 12.57 31.74
C ASN A 128 15.69 13.60 31.07
N ALA A 129 16.05 14.10 29.89
CA ALA A 129 15.19 14.98 29.13
C ALA A 129 13.84 14.29 28.85
N VAL A 130 12.76 14.97 29.22
CA VAL A 130 11.39 14.49 29.02
C VAL A 130 10.77 15.19 27.83
N TYR A 131 10.41 14.43 26.82
CA TYR A 131 9.63 14.89 25.70
C TYR A 131 8.15 14.63 25.92
N ARG A 132 7.35 15.69 26.02
CA ARG A 132 5.90 15.63 26.17
C ARG A 132 5.23 15.70 24.80
N VAL A 133 4.37 14.74 24.51
CA VAL A 133 3.80 14.55 23.18
C VAL A 133 2.29 14.37 23.26
N PRO A 134 1.49 15.28 22.70
CA PRO A 134 0.06 15.04 22.51
C PRO A 134 -0.15 14.02 21.39
N VAL A 135 -0.99 13.01 21.65
CA VAL A 135 -1.41 11.99 20.68
C VAL A 135 -2.92 11.76 20.77
N ASN A 136 -3.58 11.53 19.64
CA ASN A 136 -4.99 11.13 19.65
C ASN A 136 -5.12 9.64 19.99
N ALA A 137 -5.49 9.35 21.23
CA ALA A 137 -5.76 8.01 21.75
C ALA A 137 -7.21 7.55 21.52
N SER A 138 -7.84 8.01 20.45
CA SER A 138 -9.15 7.51 19.99
C SER A 138 -9.05 6.85 18.62
N TYR A 139 -9.85 5.79 18.44
CA TYR A 139 -10.08 5.14 17.15
C TYR A 139 -11.50 4.54 17.13
N ARG A 140 -12.47 5.38 16.78
CA ARG A 140 -13.88 4.99 16.69
C ARG A 140 -14.19 4.30 15.37
N LYS A 141 -15.06 3.29 15.39
CA LYS A 141 -15.68 2.75 14.17
C LYS A 141 -16.79 3.70 13.74
N LEU A 142 -16.61 4.36 12.58
CA LEU A 142 -17.53 5.41 12.13
C LEU A 142 -18.60 4.93 11.13
N PHE A 143 -18.40 3.76 10.52
CA PHE A 143 -19.27 3.18 9.52
C PHE A 143 -19.14 1.65 9.53
N LYS A 144 -20.14 0.96 8.98
CA LYS A 144 -20.22 -0.51 8.84
C LYS A 144 -19.50 -1.03 7.60
N HIS A 145 -19.35 -0.20 6.56
CA HIS A 145 -18.59 -0.57 5.37
C HIS A 145 -17.19 -1.05 5.76
N LYS A 146 -16.80 -2.23 5.31
CA LYS A 146 -15.52 -2.81 5.70
C LYS A 146 -14.39 -2.21 4.88
N ILE A 147 -13.29 -1.87 5.54
CA ILE A 147 -12.03 -1.50 4.89
C ILE A 147 -10.95 -2.49 5.31
N LEU A 148 -9.98 -2.72 4.44
CA LEU A 148 -8.91 -3.66 4.73
C LEU A 148 -8.12 -3.23 5.98
N GLY A 149 -7.99 -4.17 6.91
CA GLY A 149 -7.27 -3.96 8.17
C GLY A 149 -7.96 -3.03 9.15
N GLU A 150 -9.27 -2.77 9.04
CA GLU A 150 -10.03 -1.94 10.01
C GLU A 150 -9.83 -2.36 11.47
N ASP A 151 -9.67 -3.65 11.73
CA ASP A 151 -9.50 -4.20 13.07
C ASP A 151 -8.08 -4.00 13.65
N LEU A 152 -7.13 -3.54 12.82
CA LEU A 152 -5.79 -3.22 13.28
C LEU A 152 -5.80 -1.92 14.10
N PRO A 153 -5.01 -1.82 15.18
CA PRO A 153 -4.86 -0.56 15.92
C PRO A 153 -4.47 0.61 15.02
N ALA A 154 -5.01 1.80 15.30
CA ALA A 154 -4.56 3.02 14.65
C ALA A 154 -3.15 3.38 15.14
N ARG A 155 -2.23 3.71 14.23
CA ARG A 155 -0.83 4.02 14.56
C ARG A 155 -0.68 5.53 14.80
N ARG A 156 -0.21 5.92 15.98
CA ARG A 156 0.03 7.32 16.34
C ARG A 156 1.52 7.61 16.52
N PRO A 157 2.16 8.34 15.59
CA PRO A 157 3.56 8.72 15.72
C PRO A 157 3.78 9.64 16.92
N THR A 158 4.81 9.33 17.72
CA THR A 158 5.22 10.22 18.82
C THR A 158 6.28 11.23 18.40
N GLY A 159 6.85 11.13 17.20
CA GLY A 159 8.03 11.93 16.79
C GLY A 159 9.27 11.66 17.66
N ALA A 160 9.27 10.52 18.38
CA ALA A 160 10.40 10.03 19.14
C ALA A 160 10.94 8.75 18.50
N TYR A 161 12.22 8.50 18.71
CA TYR A 161 12.96 7.36 18.21
C TYR A 161 13.75 6.74 19.35
N VAL A 162 13.62 5.43 19.51
CA VAL A 162 14.40 4.64 20.46
C VAL A 162 15.74 4.34 19.80
N ALA A 163 16.83 4.91 20.32
CA ALA A 163 18.17 4.60 19.83
C ALA A 163 18.46 3.10 20.02
N PRO A 164 19.17 2.44 19.08
CA PRO A 164 19.41 1.00 19.16
C PRO A 164 20.00 0.58 20.51
N GLY A 165 19.36 -0.37 21.17
CA GLY A 165 19.79 -0.88 22.48
C GLY A 165 19.49 0.01 23.69
N SER A 166 18.91 1.19 23.50
CA SER A 166 18.53 2.06 24.61
C SER A 166 17.19 1.65 25.22
N VAL A 167 17.07 1.81 26.54
CA VAL A 167 15.79 1.68 27.25
C VAL A 167 15.15 3.06 27.41
N VAL A 168 13.94 3.20 26.88
CA VAL A 168 13.10 4.40 26.95
C VAL A 168 12.01 4.20 27.99
N THR A 169 11.76 5.23 28.81
CA THR A 169 10.63 5.24 29.75
C THR A 169 9.51 6.10 29.18
N VAL A 170 8.30 5.55 29.09
CA VAL A 170 7.09 6.25 28.67
C VAL A 170 6.11 6.28 29.83
N THR A 171 5.76 7.48 30.28
CA THR A 171 4.67 7.70 31.22
C THR A 171 3.41 8.05 30.44
N VAL A 172 2.33 7.33 30.73
CA VAL A 172 1.03 7.43 30.08
C VAL A 172 -0.03 7.89 31.07
N PRO A 173 -1.14 8.48 30.61
CA PRO A 173 -2.28 8.76 31.47
C PRO A 173 -2.99 7.48 31.92
N ALA A 174 -3.57 7.51 33.13
CA ALA A 174 -4.30 6.39 33.71
C ALA A 174 -5.42 5.87 32.81
N ALA A 175 -6.01 6.74 31.98
CA ALA A 175 -7.07 6.38 31.02
C ALA A 175 -6.64 5.33 29.99
N LEU A 176 -5.34 5.15 29.73
CA LEU A 176 -4.84 4.16 28.78
C LEU A 176 -4.50 2.80 29.44
N VAL A 177 -4.30 2.79 30.75
CA VAL A 177 -3.73 1.65 31.48
C VAL A 177 -4.71 0.46 31.50
N GLY A 178 -4.27 -0.69 31.00
CA GLY A 178 -5.05 -1.92 30.95
C GLY A 178 -6.22 -1.87 29.96
N LYS A 179 -6.20 -0.95 28.99
CA LYS A 179 -7.29 -0.74 27.99
C LYS A 179 -6.94 -1.19 26.58
N GLY A 180 -5.91 -2.03 26.43
CA GLY A 180 -5.51 -2.61 25.14
C GLY A 180 -4.57 -1.74 24.29
N TYR A 181 -4.18 -0.55 24.77
CA TYR A 181 -3.14 0.25 24.11
C TYR A 181 -1.78 -0.45 24.17
N GLN A 182 -0.95 -0.19 23.16
CA GLN A 182 0.42 -0.71 23.11
C GLN A 182 1.40 0.40 22.67
N LEU A 183 2.63 0.32 23.14
CA LEU A 183 3.75 1.11 22.65
C LEU A 183 4.56 0.27 21.67
N ARG A 184 4.71 0.75 20.45
CA ARG A 184 5.50 0.10 19.40
C ARG A 184 6.87 0.75 19.27
N VAL A 185 7.92 -0.06 19.16
CA VAL A 185 9.28 0.38 18.80
C VAL A 185 9.67 -0.24 17.46
N GLY A 186 9.85 0.62 16.45
CA GLY A 186 10.02 0.25 15.05
C GLY A 186 8.69 0.31 14.29
N ALA A 187 8.64 1.00 13.16
CA ALA A 187 7.38 1.15 12.41
C ALA A 187 7.15 0.05 11.36
N HIS A 188 8.18 -0.72 11.01
CA HIS A 188 8.13 -1.79 10.01
C HIS A 188 7.55 -3.07 10.62
N SER A 189 6.26 -3.30 10.42
CA SER A 189 5.50 -4.40 11.04
C SER A 189 5.34 -5.66 10.17
N TRP A 190 5.87 -5.66 8.94
CA TRP A 190 5.77 -6.81 8.04
C TRP A 190 6.86 -7.86 8.33
N ASP A 191 6.45 -9.11 8.48
CA ASP A 191 7.32 -10.29 8.68
C ASP A 191 7.88 -10.77 7.33
N PHE A 192 9.22 -10.85 7.23
CA PHE A 192 9.94 -11.25 6.03
C PHE A 192 10.48 -12.70 6.05
N SER A 193 10.03 -13.55 6.97
CA SER A 193 10.46 -14.96 7.09
C SER A 193 10.24 -15.80 5.84
N ARG A 194 9.26 -15.43 5.02
CA ARG A 194 8.96 -16.11 3.74
C ARG A 194 9.65 -15.49 2.52
N LYS A 195 10.49 -14.47 2.71
CA LYS A 195 11.22 -13.81 1.62
C LYS A 195 12.41 -14.66 1.19
N PRO A 196 12.58 -14.89 -0.14
CA PRO A 196 13.75 -15.59 -0.66
C PRO A 196 15.02 -14.73 -0.53
N PHE A 197 14.94 -13.42 -0.72
CA PHE A 197 16.06 -12.50 -0.47
C PHE A 197 15.92 -11.88 0.91
N VAL A 198 16.95 -11.97 1.75
CA VAL A 198 16.92 -11.50 3.14
C VAL A 198 17.84 -10.30 3.28
N SER A 199 17.24 -9.13 3.50
CA SER A 199 17.95 -7.84 3.60
C SER A 199 17.91 -7.23 5.01
N ARG A 200 17.16 -7.83 5.92
CA ARG A 200 17.04 -7.48 7.35
C ARG A 200 16.53 -8.69 8.12
N LEU A 201 16.53 -8.62 9.45
CA LEU A 201 15.82 -9.59 10.29
C LEU A 201 14.34 -9.67 9.88
N ASP A 202 13.71 -10.83 10.08
CA ASP A 202 12.36 -11.09 9.61
C ASP A 202 11.35 -10.17 10.31
N ARG A 203 11.49 -10.07 11.64
CA ARG A 203 10.74 -9.15 12.49
C ARG A 203 11.72 -8.15 13.11
N VAL A 204 11.42 -6.87 12.95
CA VAL A 204 12.29 -5.75 13.36
C VAL A 204 11.64 -4.80 14.34
N SER A 205 10.36 -5.01 14.65
CA SER A 205 9.57 -4.14 15.53
C SER A 205 9.03 -4.91 16.72
N LEU A 206 8.96 -4.25 17.87
CA LEU A 206 8.44 -4.80 19.12
C LEU A 206 7.25 -3.99 19.61
N VAL A 207 6.35 -4.63 20.37
CA VAL A 207 5.19 -3.99 20.99
C VAL A 207 5.15 -4.30 22.48
N TYR A 208 4.83 -3.29 23.27
CA TYR A 208 4.78 -3.33 24.73
C TYR A 208 3.38 -2.93 25.21
N PRO A 209 2.65 -3.77 25.95
CA PRO A 209 1.31 -3.43 26.42
C PRO A 209 1.36 -2.31 27.47
N VAL A 210 0.38 -1.41 27.42
CA VAL A 210 0.24 -0.33 28.39
C VAL A 210 -0.58 -0.82 29.59
N ASN A 211 0.06 -1.59 30.48
CA ASN A 211 -0.56 -2.16 31.68
C ASN A 211 -0.16 -1.46 32.99
N SER A 212 0.68 -0.42 32.90
CA SER A 212 1.10 0.41 34.02
C SER A 212 1.21 1.88 33.58
N PRO A 213 1.13 2.86 34.51
CA PRO A 213 1.31 4.27 34.19
C PRO A 213 2.70 4.61 33.65
N THR A 214 3.70 3.77 33.93
CA THR A 214 5.07 3.90 33.43
C THR A 214 5.48 2.58 32.78
N VAL A 215 5.83 2.64 31.49
CA VAL A 215 6.22 1.49 30.67
C VAL A 215 7.64 1.71 30.17
N LYS A 216 8.50 0.70 30.29
CA LYS A 216 9.85 0.70 29.71
C LYS A 216 9.81 -0.06 28.38
N VAL A 217 10.42 0.52 27.35
CA VAL A 217 10.47 -0.06 26.01
C VAL A 217 11.90 -0.03 25.48
N ALA A 218 12.27 -1.02 24.66
CA ALA A 218 13.58 -1.10 24.05
C ALA A 218 13.51 -1.89 22.73
N ASN A 219 14.54 -1.77 21.89
CA ASN A 219 14.71 -2.63 20.72
C ASN A 219 16.22 -2.64 20.37
N PRO A 220 16.87 -3.80 20.21
CA PRO A 220 18.31 -3.86 19.87
C PRO A 220 18.62 -3.28 18.48
N LEU A 221 17.61 -3.14 17.62
CA LEU A 221 17.70 -2.43 16.34
C LEU A 221 17.32 -0.94 16.44
N GLY A 222 16.65 -0.53 17.52
CA GLY A 222 16.02 0.77 17.64
C GLY A 222 14.76 0.91 16.77
N GLY A 223 14.25 2.12 16.64
CA GLY A 223 13.11 2.42 15.77
C GLY A 223 12.24 3.57 16.27
N GLY A 224 11.34 4.06 15.41
CA GLY A 224 10.33 5.05 15.81
C GLY A 224 9.43 4.52 16.93
N LEU A 225 8.99 5.40 17.82
CA LEU A 225 8.08 5.10 18.92
C LEU A 225 6.65 5.53 18.56
N TYR A 226 5.71 4.61 18.66
CA TYR A 226 4.30 4.84 18.32
C TYR A 226 3.37 4.38 19.45
N LEU A 227 2.22 5.03 19.60
CA LEU A 227 1.09 4.50 20.34
C LEU A 227 0.17 3.75 19.36
N GLU A 228 -0.07 2.47 19.62
CA GLU A 228 -1.09 1.66 18.94
C GLU A 228 -2.41 1.83 19.70
N VAL A 229 -3.41 2.39 19.03
CA VAL A 229 -4.72 2.73 19.61
C VAL A 229 -5.74 1.67 19.17
N PRO A 230 -6.28 0.85 20.09
CA PRO A 230 -7.19 -0.23 19.71
C PRO A 230 -8.50 0.33 19.14
N LEU A 231 -9.13 -0.43 18.24
CA LEU A 231 -10.45 -0.10 17.71
C LEU A 231 -11.48 0.01 18.85
N GLY A 232 -12.31 1.05 18.81
CA GLY A 232 -13.28 1.39 19.85
C GLY A 232 -12.72 2.26 20.99
N ALA A 233 -11.43 2.61 20.98
CA ALA A 233 -10.85 3.52 21.95
C ALA A 233 -11.39 4.96 21.83
N GLU A 234 -11.62 5.63 22.96
CA GLU A 234 -12.18 6.98 23.02
C GLU A 234 -11.50 7.90 24.06
N ALA A 235 -10.21 7.71 24.34
CA ALA A 235 -9.52 8.49 25.38
C ALA A 235 -9.22 9.96 24.99
N GLY A 236 -9.62 10.39 23.79
CA GLY A 236 -9.36 11.73 23.28
C GLY A 236 -7.88 11.99 22.99
N VAL A 237 -7.50 13.27 23.00
CA VAL A 237 -6.09 13.68 22.92
C VAL A 237 -5.49 13.58 24.32
N VAL A 238 -4.38 12.86 24.41
CA VAL A 238 -3.66 12.61 25.67
C VAL A 238 -2.19 12.95 25.51
N GLU A 239 -1.52 13.32 26.61
CA GLU A 239 -0.09 13.60 26.61
C GLU A 239 0.70 12.37 27.08
N LEU A 240 1.70 11.97 26.30
CA LEU A 240 2.72 10.99 26.71
C LEU A 240 3.99 11.74 27.14
N ALA A 241 4.60 11.33 28.24
CA ALA A 241 5.90 11.83 28.67
C ALA A 241 6.98 10.77 28.40
N ILE A 242 7.93 11.08 27.52
CA ILE A 242 8.91 10.14 26.98
C ILE A 242 10.32 10.56 27.42
N ARG A 243 11.04 9.69 28.10
CA ARG A 243 12.39 9.94 28.62
C ARG A 243 13.41 9.02 27.96
N ASN A 244 14.62 9.53 27.71
CA ASN A 244 15.74 8.84 27.05
C ASN A 244 15.50 8.48 25.57
N ALA A 245 14.63 9.23 24.87
CA ALA A 245 14.37 9.04 23.44
C ALA A 245 14.97 10.17 22.60
N VAL A 246 15.34 9.84 21.37
CA VAL A 246 15.82 10.80 20.37
C VAL A 246 14.62 11.43 19.66
N ARG A 247 14.68 12.71 19.32
CA ARG A 247 13.67 13.35 18.45
C ARG A 247 13.84 12.87 17.00
N SER A 248 12.77 12.42 16.36
CA SER A 248 12.76 12.17 14.91
C SER A 248 12.19 13.36 14.14
N PRO A 249 12.50 13.51 12.85
CA PRO A 249 11.76 14.44 12.01
C PRO A 249 10.27 14.06 12.02
N PHE A 250 9.43 15.05 12.32
CA PHE A 250 8.00 14.87 12.38
C PHE A 250 7.31 16.13 11.87
N PHE A 251 6.45 15.97 10.87
CA PHE A 251 5.59 17.03 10.38
C PHE A 251 4.13 16.63 10.53
N SER A 252 3.31 17.50 11.10
CA SER A 252 1.89 17.20 11.25
C SER A 252 1.02 18.41 10.99
N THR A 253 -0.11 18.17 10.33
CA THR A 253 -1.20 19.14 10.14
C THR A 253 -2.39 18.84 11.07
N THR A 254 -2.25 17.86 11.98
CA THR A 254 -3.32 17.53 12.92
C THR A 254 -3.57 18.69 13.90
N PRO A 255 -4.83 18.92 14.34
CA PRO A 255 -5.17 20.06 15.19
C PRO A 255 -4.55 19.99 16.59
N TYR A 256 -4.18 18.79 17.06
CA TYR A 256 -3.62 18.59 18.40
C TYR A 256 -2.09 18.63 18.44
N ARG A 257 -1.41 18.58 17.29
CA ARG A 257 0.05 18.64 17.20
C ARG A 257 0.50 19.22 15.85
N PRO A 258 0.16 20.47 15.52
CA PRO A 258 0.59 21.07 14.27
C PRO A 258 2.08 21.40 14.29
N THR A 259 2.75 21.19 13.16
CA THR A 259 4.12 21.67 12.89
C THR A 259 4.04 22.82 11.90
N THR A 260 4.53 23.99 12.28
CA THR A 260 4.62 25.15 11.36
C THR A 260 5.72 24.94 10.33
N LEU A 261 5.63 25.65 9.20
CA LEU A 261 6.66 25.61 8.16
C LEU A 261 8.05 26.04 8.67
N ALA A 262 8.11 27.05 9.55
CA ALA A 262 9.34 27.50 10.19
C ALA A 262 9.92 26.40 11.11
N GLN A 263 9.11 25.83 12.00
CA GLN A 263 9.54 24.70 12.84
C GLN A 263 10.07 23.53 12.00
N TRP A 264 9.43 23.23 10.87
CA TRP A 264 9.92 22.21 9.95
C TRP A 264 11.31 22.55 9.41
N ARG A 265 11.47 23.72 8.81
CA ARG A 265 12.69 24.14 8.10
C ARG A 265 13.88 24.30 9.05
N ASP A 266 13.63 24.89 10.20
CA ASP A 266 14.66 25.33 11.14
C ASP A 266 15.00 24.27 12.17
N THR A 267 14.12 23.28 12.39
CA THR A 267 14.27 22.34 13.51
C THR A 267 13.90 20.90 13.16
N GLU A 268 12.66 20.61 12.76
CA GLU A 268 12.18 19.22 12.69
C GLU A 268 12.84 18.42 11.56
N ARG A 269 13.09 19.00 10.38
CA ARG A 269 13.80 18.27 9.30
C ARG A 269 15.27 17.99 9.58
N GLN A 270 15.85 18.67 10.57
CA GLN A 270 17.28 18.58 10.92
C GLN A 270 17.58 17.53 12.00
N ARG A 271 16.52 16.92 12.57
CA ARG A 271 16.64 15.87 13.59
C ARG A 271 17.40 14.65 13.04
N LYS A 272 18.14 13.96 13.91
CA LYS A 272 19.14 12.96 13.51
C LYS A 272 18.61 11.53 13.43
N ALA A 273 17.37 11.27 13.84
CA ALA A 273 16.78 9.94 13.67
C ALA A 273 16.70 9.57 12.18
N PRO A 274 16.85 8.28 11.81
CA PRO A 274 16.95 7.85 10.42
C PRO A 274 15.62 7.84 9.65
N TRP A 275 14.48 7.99 10.35
CA TRP A 275 13.14 7.98 9.76
C TRP A 275 12.34 9.21 10.17
N ALA A 276 11.51 9.66 9.24
CA ALA A 276 10.60 10.78 9.39
C ALA A 276 9.15 10.29 9.25
N ASP A 277 8.25 10.84 10.08
CA ASP A 277 6.82 10.61 9.98
C ASP A 277 6.11 11.91 9.56
N PHE A 278 5.11 11.81 8.68
CA PHE A 278 4.25 12.92 8.27
C PHE A 278 2.80 12.54 8.48
N GLN A 279 2.04 13.37 9.21
CA GLN A 279 0.68 13.01 9.64
C GLN A 279 -0.33 14.14 9.42
N SER A 280 -1.45 13.82 8.79
CA SER A 280 -2.69 14.58 8.86
C SER A 280 -3.79 13.74 9.53
N GLU A 281 -5.03 14.23 9.57
CA GLU A 281 -6.15 13.38 10.01
C GLU A 281 -6.48 12.24 9.03
N LYS A 282 -5.98 12.31 7.79
CA LYS A 282 -6.32 11.39 6.69
C LYS A 282 -5.14 10.57 6.22
N PHE A 283 -3.92 11.09 6.31
CA PHE A 283 -2.73 10.47 5.76
C PHE A 283 -1.64 10.30 6.81
N LEU A 284 -0.99 9.13 6.78
CA LEU A 284 0.28 8.90 7.46
C LEU A 284 1.29 8.41 6.43
N MET A 285 2.52 8.91 6.51
CA MET A 285 3.64 8.25 5.87
C MET A 285 4.88 8.18 6.75
N GLN A 286 5.65 7.12 6.56
CA GLN A 286 6.97 6.95 7.14
C GLN A 286 8.01 6.79 6.03
N VAL A 287 8.96 7.72 5.96
CA VAL A 287 10.02 7.77 4.94
C VAL A 287 11.39 7.99 5.58
N PRO A 288 12.50 7.60 4.92
CA PRO A 288 13.84 7.84 5.46
C PRO A 288 14.14 9.34 5.56
N THR A 289 14.84 9.77 6.60
CA THR A 289 15.26 11.17 6.77
C THR A 289 16.11 11.66 5.59
N SER A 290 16.89 10.76 4.97
CA SER A 290 17.69 11.05 3.77
C SER A 290 16.85 11.48 2.56
N TRP A 291 15.55 11.19 2.54
CA TRP A 291 14.64 11.59 1.46
C TRP A 291 14.11 13.02 1.61
N ILE A 292 14.14 13.58 2.82
CA ILE A 292 13.40 14.80 3.17
C ILE A 292 14.26 15.95 3.70
N ALA A 293 15.58 15.77 3.83
CA ALA A 293 16.47 16.77 4.41
C ALA A 293 16.42 18.15 3.71
N LYS A 294 16.03 18.19 2.43
CA LYS A 294 15.82 19.38 1.59
C LYS A 294 14.35 19.56 1.17
N LEU A 295 13.40 18.87 1.82
CA LEU A 295 11.98 19.12 1.60
C LEU A 295 11.61 20.47 2.24
N ASP A 296 11.29 21.46 1.43
CA ASP A 296 11.03 22.84 1.89
C ASP A 296 9.56 23.11 2.22
N ASP A 297 8.62 22.41 1.60
CA ASP A 297 7.19 22.66 1.75
C ASP A 297 6.40 21.36 2.02
N PRO A 298 6.44 20.86 3.26
CA PRO A 298 5.63 19.71 3.66
C PRO A 298 4.14 20.07 3.88
N VAL A 299 3.80 21.36 3.94
CA VAL A 299 2.41 21.85 4.10
C VAL A 299 1.62 21.51 2.85
N THR A 300 2.13 21.91 1.69
CA THR A 300 1.51 21.59 0.39
C THR A 300 1.48 20.09 0.15
N LEU A 301 2.57 19.39 0.49
CA LEU A 301 2.63 17.93 0.35
C LEU A 301 1.50 17.21 1.11
N LEU A 302 1.30 17.51 2.39
CA LEU A 302 0.22 16.87 3.17
C LEU A 302 -1.17 17.33 2.72
N ALA A 303 -1.34 18.60 2.33
CA ALA A 303 -2.59 19.09 1.79
C ALA A 303 -2.97 18.37 0.48
N ASP A 304 -2.00 18.11 -0.41
CA ASP A 304 -2.21 17.36 -1.64
C ASP A 304 -2.60 15.90 -1.35
N TRP A 305 -1.95 15.26 -0.37
CA TRP A 305 -2.36 13.92 0.08
C TRP A 305 -3.79 13.91 0.64
N ASP A 306 -4.15 14.85 1.52
CA ASP A 306 -5.52 14.96 2.04
C ASP A 306 -6.54 15.15 0.92
N LYS A 307 -6.20 15.97 -0.07
CA LYS A 307 -7.01 16.22 -1.27
C LYS A 307 -7.19 14.96 -2.10
N ALA A 308 -6.14 14.17 -2.30
CA ALA A 308 -6.21 12.90 -3.02
C ALA A 308 -7.09 11.88 -2.29
N LEU A 309 -6.96 11.78 -0.98
CA LEU A 309 -7.77 10.87 -0.16
C LEU A 309 -9.24 11.29 -0.15
N ASP A 310 -9.54 12.59 -0.13
CA ASP A 310 -10.90 13.11 -0.34
C ASP A 310 -11.47 12.66 -1.69
N ALA A 311 -10.67 12.66 -2.77
CA ALA A 311 -11.13 12.18 -4.07
C ALA A 311 -11.66 10.74 -3.99
N VAL A 312 -11.00 9.90 -3.20
CA VAL A 312 -11.33 8.49 -3.03
C VAL A 312 -12.50 8.30 -2.08
N THR A 313 -12.48 8.91 -0.89
CA THR A 313 -13.58 8.79 0.08
C THR A 313 -14.86 9.40 -0.45
N ASP A 314 -14.78 10.56 -1.12
CA ASP A 314 -15.90 11.16 -1.85
C ASP A 314 -16.41 10.16 -2.88
N LEU A 315 -15.56 9.57 -3.74
CA LEU A 315 -16.02 8.62 -4.77
C LEU A 315 -16.72 7.40 -4.17
N MET A 316 -16.24 6.89 -3.04
CA MET A 316 -16.80 5.72 -2.36
C MET A 316 -18.01 6.04 -1.48
N GLY A 317 -18.35 7.33 -1.30
CA GLY A 317 -19.41 7.76 -0.39
C GLY A 317 -19.10 7.49 1.09
N LEU A 318 -17.81 7.49 1.45
CA LEU A 318 -17.33 7.31 2.81
C LEU A 318 -17.01 8.68 3.45
N PRO A 319 -17.04 8.80 4.79
CA PRO A 319 -16.57 10.00 5.48
C PRO A 319 -15.11 10.31 5.14
N ASN A 320 -14.73 11.58 5.18
CA ASN A 320 -13.35 11.99 4.83
C ASN A 320 -12.35 11.80 5.99
N VAL A 321 -12.81 11.47 7.20
CA VAL A 321 -11.99 11.18 8.40
C VAL A 321 -12.52 9.90 9.05
N TRP A 322 -11.65 8.93 9.36
CA TRP A 322 -12.06 7.56 9.76
C TRP A 322 -11.78 7.21 11.22
N GLY A 323 -11.36 8.18 12.04
CA GLY A 323 -10.81 7.90 13.37
C GLY A 323 -9.42 7.26 13.34
N ARG A 324 -8.95 6.85 12.16
CA ARG A 324 -7.56 6.60 11.79
C ARG A 324 -7.29 7.22 10.42
N GLU A 325 -6.03 7.23 10.01
CA GLU A 325 -5.65 7.68 8.68
C GLU A 325 -6.26 6.75 7.63
N VAL A 326 -6.88 7.35 6.61
CA VAL A 326 -7.46 6.68 5.44
C VAL A 326 -6.40 5.83 4.73
N GLN A 327 -5.17 6.35 4.68
CA GLN A 327 -4.03 5.69 4.08
C GLN A 327 -2.79 5.87 4.97
N TYR A 328 -2.09 4.76 5.23
CA TYR A 328 -0.75 4.76 5.80
C TYR A 328 0.22 4.14 4.80
N SER A 329 1.19 4.93 4.33
CA SER A 329 2.21 4.49 3.37
C SER A 329 3.60 4.43 4.00
N GLN A 330 4.33 3.35 3.74
CA GLN A 330 5.68 3.11 4.27
C GLN A 330 6.61 2.62 3.17
N VAL A 331 7.91 2.85 3.36
CA VAL A 331 8.96 2.21 2.57
C VAL A 331 9.80 1.27 3.43
N ASP A 332 10.34 0.21 2.83
CA ASP A 332 11.20 -0.78 3.50
C ASP A 332 12.35 -1.15 2.54
N LEU A 333 13.29 -1.99 2.95
CA LEU A 333 14.37 -2.47 2.07
C LEU A 333 13.84 -3.31 0.89
N GLN A 334 12.64 -3.86 1.02
CA GLN A 334 11.96 -4.67 0.01
C GLN A 334 10.44 -4.50 0.13
N ASN A 335 9.73 -4.69 -0.98
CA ASN A 335 8.25 -4.66 -0.97
C ASN A 335 7.71 -5.77 -0.06
N ARG A 336 6.53 -5.56 0.54
CA ARG A 336 5.87 -6.53 1.41
C ARG A 336 5.70 -7.91 0.77
N GLY A 337 5.25 -7.99 -0.48
CA GLY A 337 5.09 -9.26 -1.20
C GLY A 337 5.87 -9.31 -2.52
N SER A 338 5.55 -10.27 -3.39
CA SER A 338 6.14 -10.39 -4.73
C SER A 338 5.48 -9.45 -5.77
N ALA A 339 4.32 -8.91 -5.44
CA ALA A 339 3.60 -7.85 -6.12
C ALA A 339 3.41 -6.66 -5.16
N PHE A 340 2.67 -5.64 -5.60
CA PHE A 340 2.16 -4.59 -4.72
C PHE A 340 0.96 -5.10 -3.92
N PHE A 341 0.72 -4.52 -2.74
CA PHE A 341 -0.36 -4.95 -1.84
C PHE A 341 -1.02 -3.76 -1.13
N PRO A 342 -2.32 -3.87 -0.80
CA PRO A 342 -2.97 -2.96 0.15
C PRO A 342 -2.46 -3.21 1.57
N GLY A 343 -2.71 -2.27 2.48
CA GLY A 343 -2.40 -2.46 3.89
C GLY A 343 -2.43 -1.18 4.70
N TYR A 344 -2.26 -1.35 5.99
CA TYR A 344 -2.03 -0.28 6.95
C TYR A 344 -0.84 -0.73 7.84
N PRO A 345 0.42 -0.44 7.46
CA PRO A 345 0.84 0.34 6.28
C PRO A 345 0.82 -0.43 4.95
N THR A 346 0.56 0.27 3.84
CA THR A 346 1.03 -0.17 2.52
C THR A 346 2.56 -0.05 2.45
N CYS A 347 3.22 -1.00 1.78
CA CYS A 347 4.68 -1.02 1.66
C CYS A 347 5.10 -1.52 0.28
N ASN A 348 5.01 -0.62 -0.69
CA ASN A 348 5.15 -0.89 -2.12
C ASN A 348 6.39 -0.21 -2.74
N ASP A 349 7.13 0.57 -1.94
CA ASP A 349 8.32 1.30 -2.34
C ASP A 349 9.54 0.85 -1.53
N ARG A 350 10.72 0.95 -2.17
CA ARG A 350 11.99 0.44 -1.62
C ARG A 350 12.92 1.55 -1.21
N TYR A 351 13.63 1.32 -0.12
CA TYR A 351 14.73 2.14 0.36
C TYR A 351 16.06 1.38 0.26
N ASP A 352 17.10 2.06 -0.22
CA ASP A 352 18.47 1.57 -0.17
C ASP A 352 19.30 2.48 0.75
N PRO A 353 19.72 2.01 1.95
CA PRO A 353 20.47 2.83 2.89
C PRO A 353 21.88 3.20 2.41
N LYS A 354 22.37 2.63 1.31
CA LYS A 354 23.67 2.97 0.70
C LYS A 354 23.55 4.04 -0.38
N ARG A 355 22.33 4.38 -0.81
CA ARG A 355 22.08 5.36 -1.86
C ARG A 355 22.02 6.78 -1.28
N ASP A 356 22.66 7.71 -1.97
CA ASP A 356 22.41 9.14 -1.76
C ASP A 356 21.11 9.55 -2.46
N TYR A 357 20.17 10.10 -1.70
CA TYR A 357 18.88 10.61 -2.17
C TYR A 357 18.86 12.15 -2.29
N GLU A 358 20.01 12.80 -2.09
CA GLU A 358 20.24 14.24 -2.22
C GLU A 358 19.37 15.11 -1.28
N GLY A 359 18.66 14.50 -0.32
CA GLY A 359 17.77 15.18 0.62
C GLY A 359 16.37 15.49 0.07
N HIS A 360 16.08 15.22 -1.20
CA HIS A 360 14.75 15.42 -1.79
C HIS A 360 14.47 14.31 -2.81
N ALA A 361 13.99 13.17 -2.31
CA ALA A 361 13.85 11.97 -3.12
C ALA A 361 12.83 12.17 -4.26
N LYS A 362 13.17 11.64 -5.44
CA LYS A 362 12.26 11.61 -6.61
C LYS A 362 11.19 10.51 -6.48
N ASN A 363 10.47 10.51 -5.36
CA ASN A 363 9.41 9.55 -5.06
C ASN A 363 8.09 10.30 -4.76
N TYR A 364 6.95 9.74 -5.13
CA TYR A 364 5.63 10.36 -4.95
C TYR A 364 5.26 10.60 -3.47
N LEU A 365 5.81 9.83 -2.53
CA LEU A 365 5.64 10.10 -1.10
C LEU A 365 6.25 11.45 -0.69
N VAL A 366 7.31 11.91 -1.38
CA VAL A 366 7.96 13.20 -1.10
C VAL A 366 7.49 14.30 -2.06
N ARG A 367 7.18 13.95 -3.30
CA ARG A 367 6.76 14.90 -4.35
C ARG A 367 5.27 15.21 -4.36
N GLY A 368 4.45 14.31 -3.82
CA GLY A 368 3.00 14.42 -3.78
C GLY A 368 2.28 13.37 -4.63
N PRO A 369 0.99 13.12 -4.33
CA PRO A 369 0.16 12.09 -4.95
C PRO A 369 -0.10 12.30 -6.45
N GLN A 370 0.01 13.52 -6.96
CA GLN A 370 -0.10 13.84 -8.39
C GLN A 370 1.04 13.22 -9.23
N PHE A 371 2.14 12.81 -8.59
CA PHE A 371 3.24 12.09 -9.21
C PHE A 371 3.21 10.59 -8.92
N ALA A 372 2.12 10.08 -8.32
CA ALA A 372 1.99 8.66 -8.02
C ALA A 372 1.98 7.83 -9.32
N PRO A 373 2.71 6.70 -9.36
CA PRO A 373 2.56 5.72 -10.43
C PRO A 373 1.18 5.05 -10.40
N ASP A 374 0.94 4.04 -11.24
CA ASP A 374 -0.36 3.38 -11.36
C ASP A 374 -0.72 2.53 -10.12
N TYR A 375 0.26 2.05 -9.37
CA TYR A 375 0.03 1.10 -8.28
C TYR A 375 -0.49 1.66 -6.94
N PRO A 376 -0.14 2.86 -6.42
CA PRO A 376 -0.54 3.25 -5.06
C PRO A 376 -2.06 3.34 -4.90
N PHE A 377 -2.74 3.96 -5.87
CA PHE A 377 -4.20 4.07 -5.87
C PHE A 377 -4.89 2.78 -6.33
N HIS A 378 -4.25 1.95 -7.16
CA HIS A 378 -4.72 0.60 -7.46
C HIS A 378 -4.80 -0.25 -6.19
N GLU A 379 -3.73 -0.28 -5.38
CA GLU A 379 -3.71 -1.01 -4.12
C GLU A 379 -4.68 -0.42 -3.10
N MET A 380 -4.80 0.91 -3.03
CA MET A 380 -5.84 1.54 -2.22
C MET A 380 -7.24 1.08 -2.63
N GLY A 381 -7.50 0.86 -3.93
CA GLY A 381 -8.76 0.32 -4.43
C GLY A 381 -9.07 -1.09 -3.93
N HIS A 382 -8.06 -1.95 -3.77
CA HIS A 382 -8.23 -3.23 -3.08
C HIS A 382 -8.53 -3.04 -1.59
N GLY A 383 -7.90 -2.05 -0.95
CA GLY A 383 -8.12 -1.71 0.45
C GLY A 383 -9.53 -1.18 0.78
N MET A 384 -10.22 -0.62 -0.21
CA MET A 384 -11.58 -0.08 -0.07
C MET A 384 -12.67 -1.15 -0.06
N LEU A 385 -12.41 -2.39 -0.50
CA LEU A 385 -13.41 -3.49 -0.51
C LEU A 385 -14.79 -3.14 -1.12
N PHE A 386 -14.86 -2.13 -1.99
CA PHE A 386 -16.09 -1.68 -2.62
C PHE A 386 -16.68 -2.71 -3.61
N ALA A 387 -17.99 -2.65 -3.85
CA ALA A 387 -18.67 -3.56 -4.78
C ALA A 387 -18.15 -3.44 -6.22
N LYS A 388 -17.99 -4.57 -6.91
CA LYS A 388 -17.53 -4.65 -8.31
C LYS A 388 -18.39 -5.62 -9.12
N TYR A 389 -18.33 -5.48 -10.44
CA TYR A 389 -18.78 -6.53 -11.34
C TYR A 389 -17.94 -7.81 -11.15
N LYS A 390 -18.53 -8.96 -11.42
CA LYS A 390 -17.81 -10.24 -11.42
C LYS A 390 -16.61 -10.15 -12.37
N GLY A 391 -15.42 -10.51 -11.87
CA GLY A 391 -14.17 -10.48 -12.64
C GLY A 391 -13.47 -9.12 -12.76
N ASP A 392 -14.05 -8.04 -12.22
CA ASP A 392 -13.46 -6.69 -12.24
C ASP A 392 -12.42 -6.41 -11.15
N ARG A 393 -12.03 -7.43 -10.38
CA ARG A 393 -11.15 -7.28 -9.22
C ARG A 393 -9.90 -6.45 -9.52
N GLU A 394 -9.19 -6.73 -10.62
CA GLU A 394 -7.97 -5.99 -11.05
C GLU A 394 -8.25 -4.92 -12.13
N ALA A 395 -9.53 -4.62 -12.36
CA ALA A 395 -9.98 -3.67 -13.37
C ALA A 395 -10.53 -2.40 -12.70
N ALA A 396 -11.61 -2.53 -11.91
CA ALA A 396 -12.32 -1.41 -11.31
C ALA A 396 -11.45 -0.60 -10.35
N VAL A 397 -10.51 -1.24 -9.65
CA VAL A 397 -9.61 -0.59 -8.67
C VAL A 397 -8.73 0.52 -9.30
N ASN A 398 -8.44 0.45 -10.60
CA ASN A 398 -7.65 1.48 -11.29
C ASN A 398 -8.39 2.83 -11.41
N LEU A 399 -9.73 2.84 -11.27
CA LEU A 399 -10.53 4.07 -11.36
C LEU A 399 -10.16 5.10 -10.30
N LEU A 400 -9.69 4.66 -9.12
CA LEU A 400 -9.30 5.58 -8.04
C LEU A 400 -8.16 6.52 -8.49
N HIS A 401 -7.20 6.00 -9.26
CA HIS A 401 -6.12 6.82 -9.82
C HIS A 401 -6.70 7.91 -10.74
N VAL A 402 -7.66 7.54 -11.59
CA VAL A 402 -8.34 8.48 -12.49
C VAL A 402 -9.07 9.57 -11.70
N ALA A 403 -9.80 9.18 -10.65
CA ALA A 403 -10.55 10.10 -9.81
C ALA A 403 -9.64 11.09 -9.08
N VAL A 404 -8.52 10.63 -8.53
CA VAL A 404 -7.54 11.50 -7.86
C VAL A 404 -7.02 12.55 -8.84
N LEU A 405 -6.44 12.12 -9.96
CA LEU A 405 -5.79 13.04 -10.88
C LEU A 405 -6.77 13.99 -11.56
N ASN A 406 -7.90 13.48 -12.06
CA ASN A 406 -8.86 14.29 -12.78
C ASN A 406 -9.64 15.24 -11.86
N ARG A 407 -10.21 14.74 -10.75
CA ARG A 407 -11.08 15.57 -9.88
C ARG A 407 -10.30 16.58 -9.07
N LYS A 408 -9.09 16.24 -8.63
CA LYS A 408 -8.37 17.02 -7.63
C LYS A 408 -7.08 17.64 -8.14
N PHE A 409 -6.48 17.14 -9.22
CA PHE A 409 -5.23 17.72 -9.76
C PHE A 409 -5.38 18.34 -11.15
N GLY A 410 -6.61 18.44 -11.68
CA GLY A 410 -6.90 19.13 -12.94
C GLY A 410 -6.30 18.44 -14.16
N VAL A 411 -5.92 17.17 -14.02
CA VAL A 411 -5.42 16.35 -15.13
C VAL A 411 -6.58 16.02 -16.06
N ASP A 412 -6.38 16.15 -17.37
CA ASP A 412 -7.37 15.79 -18.37
C ASP A 412 -7.87 14.34 -18.17
N LEU A 413 -9.15 14.07 -18.50
CA LEU A 413 -9.76 12.77 -18.21
C LEU A 413 -9.07 11.62 -18.95
N ASP A 414 -8.70 11.81 -20.23
CA ASP A 414 -7.98 10.80 -21.00
C ASP A 414 -6.54 10.63 -20.49
N GLU A 415 -5.94 11.69 -19.96
CA GLU A 415 -4.62 11.63 -19.31
C GLU A 415 -4.63 10.86 -18.00
N ALA A 416 -5.58 11.17 -17.11
CA ALA A 416 -5.76 10.45 -15.87
C ALA A 416 -6.16 8.97 -16.12
N PHE A 417 -6.95 8.72 -17.16
CA PHE A 417 -7.35 7.38 -17.56
C PHE A 417 -6.17 6.55 -18.05
N ARG A 418 -5.35 7.05 -18.99
CA ARG A 418 -4.19 6.28 -19.49
C ARG A 418 -3.10 6.09 -18.43
N SER A 419 -2.88 7.09 -17.57
CA SER A 419 -1.87 7.01 -16.51
C SER A 419 -2.22 5.99 -15.42
N SER A 420 -3.50 5.66 -15.24
CA SER A 420 -3.96 4.61 -14.31
C SER A 420 -3.44 3.20 -14.65
N ARG A 421 -2.87 3.03 -15.85
CA ARG A 421 -2.19 1.82 -16.31
C ARG A 421 -0.73 2.08 -16.69
N GLY A 422 -0.14 3.17 -16.20
CA GLY A 422 1.25 3.54 -16.43
C GLY A 422 1.56 3.94 -17.87
N SER A 423 0.54 4.18 -18.71
CA SER A 423 0.76 4.52 -20.10
C SER A 423 1.05 6.01 -20.31
N THR A 424 2.02 6.29 -21.16
CA THR A 424 2.35 7.64 -21.64
C THR A 424 1.91 7.86 -23.09
N ASN A 425 1.32 6.85 -23.74
CA ASN A 425 0.88 6.95 -25.12
C ASN A 425 -0.38 7.81 -25.22
N LYS A 426 -0.24 9.04 -25.72
CA LYS A 426 -1.35 9.99 -25.88
C LYS A 426 -2.46 9.51 -26.81
N PHE A 427 -2.18 8.53 -27.68
CA PHE A 427 -3.19 7.92 -28.52
C PHE A 427 -4.16 7.03 -27.73
N GLN A 428 -3.82 6.62 -26.50
CA GLN A 428 -4.72 5.81 -25.67
C GLN A 428 -5.74 6.68 -24.93
N THR A 429 -6.74 7.15 -25.66
CA THR A 429 -7.93 7.86 -25.14
C THR A 429 -9.06 6.88 -24.83
N LEU A 430 -10.12 7.34 -24.18
CA LEU A 430 -11.34 6.55 -23.99
C LEU A 430 -11.95 6.07 -25.31
N ASP A 431 -11.98 6.95 -26.33
CA ASP A 431 -12.48 6.61 -27.66
C ASP A 431 -11.62 5.55 -28.36
N HIS A 432 -10.31 5.68 -28.31
CA HIS A 432 -9.43 4.66 -28.89
C HIS A 432 -9.41 3.37 -28.08
N THR A 433 -9.66 3.42 -26.77
CA THR A 433 -9.89 2.22 -25.95
C THR A 433 -11.16 1.50 -26.38
N ALA A 434 -12.21 2.23 -26.76
CA ALA A 434 -13.42 1.64 -27.33
C ALA A 434 -13.13 0.97 -28.68
N VAL A 435 -12.31 1.60 -29.54
CA VAL A 435 -11.87 0.97 -30.80
C VAL A 435 -11.07 -0.29 -30.54
N GLU A 436 -10.10 -0.27 -29.61
CA GLU A 436 -9.35 -1.47 -29.23
C GLU A 436 -10.27 -2.60 -28.77
N TRP A 437 -11.25 -2.30 -27.90
CA TRP A 437 -12.20 -3.30 -27.44
C TRP A 437 -13.08 -3.84 -28.58
N MET A 438 -13.61 -2.96 -29.44
CA MET A 438 -14.44 -3.36 -30.58
C MET A 438 -13.70 -4.26 -31.56
N MET A 439 -12.36 -4.18 -31.60
CA MET A 439 -11.49 -5.00 -32.44
C MET A 439 -11.04 -6.32 -31.78
N SER A 440 -11.53 -6.66 -30.58
CA SER A 440 -11.35 -7.99 -29.98
C SER A 440 -12.22 -9.05 -30.66
N LEU A 441 -11.87 -10.33 -30.50
CA LEU A 441 -12.71 -11.43 -30.99
C LEU A 441 -14.01 -11.56 -30.19
N HIS A 442 -13.96 -11.44 -28.85
CA HIS A 442 -15.16 -11.52 -28.00
C HIS A 442 -16.19 -10.46 -28.37
N PHE A 443 -15.77 -9.21 -28.61
CA PHE A 443 -16.71 -8.17 -29.02
C PHE A 443 -17.38 -8.52 -30.35
N VAL A 444 -16.60 -8.86 -31.38
CA VAL A 444 -17.12 -9.18 -32.71
C VAL A 444 -18.05 -10.40 -32.70
N ASN A 445 -17.78 -11.37 -31.84
CA ASN A 445 -18.62 -12.57 -31.66
C ASN A 445 -19.85 -12.33 -30.78
N GLY A 446 -20.00 -11.15 -30.18
CA GLY A 446 -21.09 -10.82 -29.26
C GLY A 446 -21.00 -11.50 -27.89
N GLU A 447 -19.78 -11.87 -27.50
CA GLU A 447 -19.49 -12.51 -26.23
C GLU A 447 -19.16 -11.46 -25.14
N PRO A 448 -19.45 -11.75 -23.86
CA PRO A 448 -18.97 -10.93 -22.76
C PRO A 448 -17.45 -10.80 -22.79
N MET A 449 -16.93 -9.64 -22.36
CA MET A 449 -15.50 -9.47 -22.16
C MET A 449 -15.01 -10.48 -21.12
N ALA A 450 -13.92 -11.18 -21.40
CA ALA A 450 -13.38 -12.13 -20.44
C ALA A 450 -12.64 -11.42 -19.30
N SER A 451 -12.57 -12.03 -18.11
CA SER A 451 -11.88 -11.41 -16.96
C SER A 451 -10.43 -11.05 -17.28
N TYR A 452 -9.70 -11.94 -17.97
CA TYR A 452 -8.32 -11.71 -18.34
C TYR A 452 -8.12 -10.62 -19.40
N GLU A 453 -9.17 -10.25 -20.16
CA GLU A 453 -9.12 -9.14 -21.12
C GLU A 453 -9.32 -7.77 -20.46
N ARG A 454 -9.98 -7.71 -19.30
CA ARG A 454 -10.16 -6.46 -18.55
C ARG A 454 -9.13 -6.22 -17.47
N GLN A 455 -8.63 -7.29 -16.84
CA GLN A 455 -7.67 -7.17 -15.75
C GLN A 455 -6.41 -6.46 -16.25
N TYR A 456 -5.99 -5.41 -15.54
CA TYR A 456 -4.81 -4.62 -15.89
C TYR A 456 -4.85 -3.97 -17.29
N GLN A 457 -6.03 -3.81 -17.90
CA GLN A 457 -6.24 -3.14 -19.19
C GLN A 457 -7.12 -1.89 -19.03
N LEU A 458 -6.94 -0.89 -19.90
CA LEU A 458 -7.74 0.34 -19.89
C LEU A 458 -9.24 0.03 -20.06
N LYS A 459 -9.59 -0.84 -21.01
CA LYS A 459 -10.99 -1.27 -21.25
C LYS A 459 -11.69 -1.84 -20.01
N GLY A 460 -10.94 -2.37 -19.04
CA GLY A 460 -11.53 -2.95 -17.84
C GLY A 460 -12.27 -1.96 -16.94
N HIS A 461 -11.86 -0.69 -16.93
CA HIS A 461 -12.52 0.37 -16.17
C HIS A 461 -13.03 1.53 -17.05
N ALA A 462 -12.92 1.40 -18.37
CA ALA A 462 -13.40 2.39 -19.35
C ALA A 462 -14.89 2.73 -19.17
N LYS A 463 -15.74 1.74 -18.87
CA LYS A 463 -17.17 1.97 -18.59
C LYS A 463 -17.43 3.04 -17.52
N PHE A 464 -16.61 3.09 -16.48
CA PHE A 464 -16.75 4.07 -15.41
C PHE A 464 -16.28 5.45 -15.87
N VAL A 465 -15.19 5.52 -16.63
CA VAL A 465 -14.68 6.76 -17.24
C VAL A 465 -15.69 7.33 -18.25
N ASP A 466 -16.36 6.46 -18.98
CA ASP A 466 -17.42 6.83 -19.93
C ASP A 466 -18.65 7.38 -19.21
N ILE A 467 -19.07 6.75 -18.10
CA ILE A 467 -20.12 7.29 -17.23
C ILE A 467 -19.72 8.66 -16.68
N VAL A 468 -18.46 8.85 -16.26
CA VAL A 468 -17.95 10.16 -15.84
C VAL A 468 -18.03 11.19 -16.96
N ARG A 469 -17.61 10.84 -18.18
CA ARG A 469 -17.70 11.74 -19.34
C ARG A 469 -19.14 12.15 -19.65
N LEU A 470 -20.10 11.25 -19.52
CA LEU A 470 -21.50 11.49 -19.89
C LEU A 470 -22.35 12.12 -18.77
N PHE A 471 -22.09 11.74 -17.51
CA PHE A 471 -22.96 12.02 -16.36
C PHE A 471 -22.22 12.66 -15.17
N GLY A 472 -20.90 12.79 -15.25
CA GLY A 472 -20.05 13.34 -14.19
C GLY A 472 -19.74 12.35 -13.07
N TRP A 473 -18.74 12.69 -12.27
CA TRP A 473 -18.31 11.90 -11.10
C TRP A 473 -19.41 11.66 -10.08
N GLU A 474 -20.37 12.58 -9.97
CA GLU A 474 -21.50 12.47 -9.03
C GLU A 474 -22.38 11.23 -9.28
N ALA A 475 -22.45 10.73 -10.51
CA ALA A 475 -23.17 9.48 -10.79
C ALA A 475 -22.53 8.29 -10.07
N LEU A 476 -21.19 8.21 -10.08
CA LEU A 476 -20.45 7.13 -9.40
C LEU A 476 -20.41 7.32 -7.89
N HIS A 477 -20.29 8.55 -7.40
CA HIS A 477 -20.42 8.88 -5.98
C HIS A 477 -21.77 8.42 -5.43
N ARG A 478 -22.89 8.79 -6.07
CA ARG A 478 -24.23 8.35 -5.65
C ARG A 478 -24.38 6.84 -5.68
N PHE A 479 -23.77 6.17 -6.64
CA PHE A 479 -23.83 4.72 -6.77
C PHE A 479 -23.14 4.03 -5.58
N TRP A 480 -21.84 4.24 -5.37
CA TRP A 480 -21.15 3.59 -4.25
C TRP A 480 -21.59 4.12 -2.88
N GLY A 481 -21.90 5.41 -2.77
CA GLY A 481 -22.49 5.97 -1.55
C GLY A 481 -23.87 5.38 -1.24
N GLY A 482 -24.67 5.04 -2.25
CA GLY A 482 -25.92 4.31 -2.09
C GLY A 482 -25.70 2.90 -1.52
N ILE A 483 -24.66 2.20 -1.98
CA ILE A 483 -24.27 0.87 -1.45
C ILE A 483 -23.81 0.97 0.00
N VAL A 484 -22.96 1.95 0.33
CA VAL A 484 -22.54 2.21 1.73
C VAL A 484 -23.75 2.49 2.61
N ALA A 485 -24.68 3.34 2.16
CA ALA A 485 -25.92 3.64 2.89
C ALA A 485 -26.84 2.42 3.05
N ASP A 486 -26.81 1.49 2.11
CA ASP A 486 -27.52 0.21 2.17
C ASP A 486 -26.90 -0.73 3.21
N GLU A 487 -25.58 -0.84 3.23
CA GLU A 487 -24.85 -1.61 4.24
C GLU A 487 -25.08 -1.08 5.65
N GLU A 488 -25.17 0.25 5.83
CA GLU A 488 -25.56 0.86 7.11
C GLU A 488 -26.94 0.36 7.60
N LYS A 489 -27.85 0.08 6.68
CA LYS A 489 -29.20 -0.46 6.96
C LYS A 489 -29.22 -1.99 7.02
N GLY A 490 -28.08 -2.66 6.90
CA GLY A 490 -27.98 -4.12 6.88
C GLY A 490 -28.44 -4.75 5.57
N ARG A 491 -28.55 -3.98 4.48
CA ARG A 491 -28.86 -4.51 3.15
C ARG A 491 -27.60 -5.07 2.48
N PRO A 492 -27.71 -6.16 1.72
CA PRO A 492 -26.55 -6.80 1.08
C PRO A 492 -26.01 -5.97 -0.09
N SER A 493 -24.67 -5.93 -0.20
CA SER A 493 -23.94 -5.31 -1.31
C SER A 493 -24.15 -6.04 -2.64
N PRO A 494 -24.31 -5.34 -3.80
CA PRO A 494 -24.42 -5.94 -5.13
C PRO A 494 -23.13 -6.58 -5.66
N ASP A 495 -22.10 -6.73 -4.85
CA ASP A 495 -20.83 -7.31 -5.25
C ASP A 495 -21.00 -8.72 -5.85
N GLY A 496 -20.55 -8.89 -7.10
CA GLY A 496 -20.70 -10.15 -7.86
C GLY A 496 -22.09 -10.43 -8.45
N ASP A 497 -23.08 -9.55 -8.22
CA ASP A 497 -24.41 -9.58 -8.86
C ASP A 497 -24.49 -8.47 -9.93
N ASP A 498 -24.05 -8.82 -11.14
CA ASP A 498 -23.86 -7.87 -12.25
C ASP A 498 -25.17 -7.17 -12.67
N ASP A 499 -26.31 -7.86 -12.56
CA ASP A 499 -27.61 -7.31 -12.93
C ASP A 499 -28.06 -6.28 -11.89
N ARG A 500 -28.05 -6.64 -10.59
CA ARG A 500 -28.38 -5.69 -9.52
C ARG A 500 -27.43 -4.50 -9.52
N TYR A 501 -26.14 -4.75 -9.76
CA TYR A 501 -25.13 -3.70 -9.89
C TYR A 501 -25.49 -2.71 -11.00
N THR A 502 -25.81 -3.21 -12.19
CA THR A 502 -26.16 -2.37 -13.35
C THR A 502 -27.44 -1.58 -13.14
N LEU A 503 -28.45 -2.18 -12.51
CA LEU A 503 -29.72 -1.52 -12.20
C LEU A 503 -29.52 -0.38 -11.18
N GLN A 504 -28.77 -0.63 -10.10
CA GLN A 504 -28.44 0.39 -9.12
C GLN A 504 -27.59 1.51 -9.72
N LEU A 505 -26.61 1.17 -10.57
CA LEU A 505 -25.78 2.14 -11.28
C LEU A 505 -26.61 3.02 -12.23
N SER A 506 -27.55 2.42 -12.96
CA SER A 506 -28.49 3.15 -13.83
C SER A 506 -29.39 4.11 -13.04
N ALA A 507 -29.92 3.65 -11.90
CA ALA A 507 -30.71 4.49 -11.01
C ALA A 507 -29.89 5.67 -10.45
N ALA A 508 -28.65 5.43 -10.03
CA ALA A 508 -27.75 6.48 -9.53
C ALA A 508 -27.36 7.50 -10.61
N ALA A 509 -27.18 7.07 -11.84
CA ALA A 509 -26.94 7.94 -12.99
C ALA A 509 -28.20 8.69 -13.47
N GLY A 510 -29.40 8.23 -13.09
CA GLY A 510 -30.68 8.76 -13.59
C GLY A 510 -30.93 8.44 -15.07
N ALA A 511 -30.28 7.41 -15.60
CA ALA A 511 -30.27 7.08 -17.01
C ALA A 511 -30.06 5.58 -17.20
N ASP A 512 -30.69 4.98 -18.22
CA ASP A 512 -30.54 3.56 -18.52
C ASP A 512 -29.12 3.30 -19.07
N LEU A 513 -28.25 2.73 -18.24
CA LEU A 513 -26.85 2.46 -18.57
C LEU A 513 -26.63 1.06 -19.15
N ARG A 514 -27.65 0.19 -19.16
CA ARG A 514 -27.57 -1.16 -19.71
C ARG A 514 -26.95 -1.22 -21.12
N PRO A 515 -27.36 -0.38 -22.10
CA PRO A 515 -26.71 -0.38 -23.42
C PRO A 515 -25.21 -0.06 -23.37
N LEU A 516 -24.79 0.85 -22.49
CA LEU A 516 -23.38 1.21 -22.34
C LEU A 516 -22.57 0.09 -21.67
N ILE A 517 -23.14 -0.53 -20.63
CA ILE A 517 -22.51 -1.63 -19.90
C ILE A 517 -22.42 -2.90 -20.78
N GLU A 518 -23.44 -3.18 -21.58
CA GLU A 518 -23.40 -4.25 -22.59
C GLU A 518 -22.34 -3.97 -23.67
N PHE A 519 -22.22 -2.72 -24.15
CA PHE A 519 -21.14 -2.34 -25.06
C PHE A 519 -19.77 -2.62 -24.47
N TRP A 520 -19.55 -2.30 -23.19
CA TRP A 520 -18.31 -2.60 -22.47
C TRP A 520 -18.20 -4.06 -21.99
N GLY A 521 -18.99 -4.97 -22.58
CA GLY A 521 -18.80 -6.41 -22.48
C GLY A 521 -19.37 -7.05 -21.22
N ILE A 522 -20.31 -6.40 -20.54
CA ILE A 522 -21.01 -6.94 -19.37
C ILE A 522 -22.52 -6.98 -19.65
N PRO A 523 -23.01 -7.88 -20.52
CA PRO A 523 -24.44 -7.99 -20.79
C PRO A 523 -25.18 -8.48 -19.54
N MET A 524 -26.37 -7.91 -19.30
CA MET A 524 -27.25 -8.41 -18.24
C MET A 524 -27.81 -9.79 -18.57
N GLN A 525 -28.05 -10.59 -17.53
CA GLN A 525 -28.77 -11.86 -17.66
C GLN A 525 -30.27 -11.59 -17.80
N ASP A 526 -30.82 -10.74 -16.92
CA ASP A 526 -32.19 -10.24 -17.00
C ASP A 526 -32.25 -8.94 -17.82
N LYS A 527 -32.88 -9.00 -19.00
CA LYS A 527 -33.04 -7.85 -19.90
C LYS A 527 -34.26 -6.99 -19.58
N THR A 528 -34.97 -7.27 -18.49
CA THR A 528 -36.14 -6.50 -18.06
C THR A 528 -35.79 -5.02 -17.90
N LYS A 529 -36.62 -4.15 -18.46
CA LYS A 529 -36.40 -2.71 -18.41
C LYS A 529 -36.59 -2.20 -16.97
N PRO A 530 -35.63 -1.44 -16.41
CA PRO A 530 -35.82 -0.83 -15.10
C PRO A 530 -37.01 0.13 -15.11
N VAL A 531 -37.85 0.05 -14.08
CA VAL A 531 -38.95 1.00 -13.86
C VAL A 531 -38.37 2.33 -13.38
N GLY A 532 -38.84 3.45 -13.94
CA GLY A 532 -38.48 4.79 -13.48
C GLY A 532 -37.11 5.31 -13.96
N VAL A 533 -36.39 4.56 -14.81
CA VAL A 533 -35.12 5.00 -15.39
C VAL A 533 -35.30 5.22 -16.90
N PRO A 534 -35.15 6.47 -17.41
CA PRO A 534 -35.38 6.77 -18.82
C PRO A 534 -34.23 6.28 -19.72
N ALA A 535 -34.57 6.00 -20.98
CA ALA A 535 -33.56 5.78 -22.02
C ALA A 535 -32.74 7.06 -22.22
N SER A 536 -31.44 6.93 -22.49
CA SER A 536 -30.52 8.07 -22.49
C SER A 536 -30.07 8.48 -23.89
N PRO A 537 -30.41 9.70 -24.38
CA PRO A 537 -29.87 10.21 -25.64
C PRO A 537 -28.35 10.32 -25.61
N LYS A 538 -27.75 10.62 -24.44
CA LYS A 538 -26.29 10.67 -24.28
C LYS A 538 -25.63 9.31 -24.53
N VAL A 539 -26.22 8.23 -24.01
CA VAL A 539 -25.70 6.87 -24.25
C VAL A 539 -25.90 6.47 -25.70
N TYR A 540 -27.07 6.76 -26.29
CA TYR A 540 -27.31 6.53 -27.71
C TYR A 540 -26.25 7.23 -28.59
N ASP A 541 -26.03 8.52 -28.36
CA ASP A 541 -25.07 9.33 -29.13
C ASP A 541 -23.64 8.80 -28.95
N GLN A 542 -23.29 8.34 -27.75
CA GLN A 542 -21.98 7.75 -27.48
C GLN A 542 -21.76 6.42 -28.22
N LEU A 543 -22.76 5.54 -28.26
CA LEU A 543 -22.68 4.30 -29.03
C LEU A 543 -22.60 4.56 -30.53
N GLN A 544 -23.34 5.57 -31.04
CA GLN A 544 -23.22 5.99 -32.43
C GLN A 544 -21.83 6.54 -32.73
N ARG A 545 -21.24 7.33 -31.82
CA ARG A 545 -19.86 7.81 -31.92
C ARG A 545 -18.89 6.63 -32.03
N TYR A 546 -18.97 5.66 -31.12
CA TYR A 546 -18.10 4.48 -31.18
C TYR A 546 -18.26 3.68 -32.48
N LYS A 547 -19.49 3.45 -32.93
CA LYS A 547 -19.75 2.79 -34.22
C LYS A 547 -19.04 3.49 -35.39
N ASN A 548 -18.99 4.82 -35.36
CA ASN A 548 -18.36 5.63 -36.42
C ASN A 548 -16.82 5.66 -36.32
N LEU A 549 -16.23 5.24 -35.20
CA LEU A 549 -14.78 5.13 -35.02
C LEU A 549 -14.19 3.81 -35.51
N VAL A 550 -15.02 2.85 -35.93
CA VAL A 550 -14.55 1.57 -36.46
C VAL A 550 -13.69 1.80 -37.72
N PRO A 551 -12.42 1.34 -37.74
CA PRO A 551 -11.54 1.47 -38.90
C PRO A 551 -12.21 0.94 -40.17
N LYS A 552 -12.22 1.73 -41.24
CA LYS A 552 -13.01 1.40 -42.43
C LYS A 552 -12.40 0.30 -43.30
N ASP A 553 -11.09 0.18 -43.29
CA ASP A 553 -10.32 -0.70 -44.15
C ASP A 553 -9.03 -1.15 -43.45
N ARG A 554 -8.26 -1.99 -44.14
CA ARG A 554 -6.99 -2.53 -43.64
C ARG A 554 -5.98 -1.44 -43.28
N GLN A 555 -5.91 -0.39 -44.09
CA GLN A 555 -4.95 0.68 -43.87
C GLN A 555 -5.28 1.42 -42.57
N ALA A 556 -6.53 1.86 -42.41
CA ALA A 556 -6.99 2.53 -41.19
C ALA A 556 -6.81 1.64 -39.94
N PHE A 557 -7.08 0.33 -40.06
CA PHE A 557 -6.86 -0.61 -38.96
C PHE A 557 -5.38 -0.70 -38.56
N ARG A 558 -4.47 -0.81 -39.54
CA ARG A 558 -3.02 -0.85 -39.28
C ARG A 558 -2.53 0.45 -38.67
N GLU A 559 -2.97 1.60 -39.19
CA GLU A 559 -2.63 2.92 -38.64
C GLU A 559 -3.09 3.05 -37.19
N PHE A 560 -4.30 2.61 -36.86
CA PHE A 560 -4.79 2.55 -35.49
C PHE A 560 -3.93 1.64 -34.62
N ALA A 561 -3.69 0.40 -35.06
CA ALA A 561 -2.96 -0.60 -34.28
C ALA A 561 -1.50 -0.17 -34.02
N LEU A 562 -0.83 0.43 -35.01
CA LEU A 562 0.53 0.98 -34.85
C LEU A 562 0.56 2.10 -33.81
N GLN A 563 -0.41 3.01 -33.83
CA GLN A 563 -0.47 4.11 -32.86
C GLN A 563 -0.82 3.60 -31.46
N TRP A 564 -1.73 2.63 -31.33
CA TRP A 564 -2.12 2.07 -30.04
C TRP A 564 -1.00 1.26 -29.38
N TRP A 565 -0.36 0.36 -30.12
CA TRP A 565 0.68 -0.54 -29.60
C TRP A 565 2.09 0.06 -29.66
N GLY A 566 2.29 1.16 -30.41
CA GLY A 566 3.60 1.75 -30.71
C GLY A 566 4.47 0.91 -31.64
N ARG A 567 3.94 -0.21 -32.13
CA ARG A 567 4.58 -1.19 -33.01
C ARG A 567 3.52 -2.05 -33.70
N GLN A 568 3.94 -2.86 -34.66
CA GLN A 568 3.06 -3.91 -35.19
C GLN A 568 2.68 -4.88 -34.04
N PRO A 569 1.38 -5.20 -33.86
CA PRO A 569 0.93 -6.17 -32.87
C PRO A 569 1.50 -7.57 -33.17
N SER A 570 1.70 -8.36 -32.12
CA SER A 570 2.31 -9.69 -32.20
C SER A 570 1.29 -10.79 -31.92
N GLU A 571 1.41 -11.93 -32.61
CA GLU A 571 0.62 -13.14 -32.28
C GLU A 571 0.97 -13.70 -30.89
N LYS A 572 2.13 -13.34 -30.35
CA LYS A 572 2.52 -13.62 -28.96
C LYS A 572 2.05 -12.54 -27.97
N GLY A 573 1.37 -11.51 -28.47
CA GLY A 573 0.80 -10.44 -27.67
C GLY A 573 -0.27 -10.96 -26.71
N PHE A 574 -0.56 -10.16 -25.69
CA PHE A 574 -1.61 -10.51 -24.73
C PHE A 574 -2.98 -10.08 -25.28
N THR A 575 -3.97 -10.96 -25.12
CA THR A 575 -5.40 -10.70 -25.43
C THR A 575 -5.63 -10.06 -26.80
N THR A 576 -6.10 -8.82 -26.84
CA THR A 576 -6.53 -8.13 -28.05
C THR A 576 -5.36 -7.70 -28.93
N GLU A 577 -4.14 -7.63 -28.40
CA GLU A 577 -2.96 -7.48 -29.25
C GLU A 577 -2.84 -8.66 -30.22
N ARG A 578 -3.03 -9.88 -29.71
CA ARG A 578 -3.00 -11.10 -30.54
C ARG A 578 -4.14 -11.11 -31.55
N ASP A 579 -5.32 -10.67 -31.16
CA ASP A 579 -6.47 -10.56 -32.08
C ASP A 579 -6.17 -9.55 -33.20
N HIS A 580 -5.52 -8.42 -32.87
CA HIS A 580 -5.09 -7.45 -33.88
C HIS A 580 -4.01 -8.03 -34.80
N ALA A 581 -3.07 -8.81 -34.27
CA ALA A 581 -2.04 -9.47 -35.07
C ALA A 581 -2.63 -10.50 -36.03
N ALA A 582 -3.58 -11.32 -35.57
CA ALA A 582 -4.29 -12.30 -36.39
C ALA A 582 -5.11 -11.63 -37.51
N ARG A 583 -5.54 -10.39 -37.31
CA ARG A 583 -6.28 -9.57 -38.27
C ARG A 583 -5.37 -8.69 -39.16
N TRP A 584 -4.06 -8.72 -38.97
CA TRP A 584 -3.13 -7.78 -39.61
C TRP A 584 -3.20 -7.76 -41.15
N GLU A 585 -3.29 -8.93 -41.77
CA GLU A 585 -3.43 -9.09 -43.23
C GLU A 585 -4.88 -9.27 -43.69
N SER A 586 -5.77 -9.74 -42.81
CA SER A 586 -7.13 -10.15 -43.17
C SER A 586 -8.19 -9.09 -42.91
N TYR A 587 -7.92 -8.05 -42.11
CA TYR A 587 -8.89 -6.98 -41.89
C TYR A 587 -9.27 -6.30 -43.22
N ASP A 588 -10.56 -6.18 -43.47
CA ASP A 588 -11.16 -5.61 -44.67
C ASP A 588 -12.50 -4.92 -44.33
N GLU A 589 -13.19 -4.42 -45.36
CA GLU A 589 -14.50 -3.75 -45.19
C GLU A 589 -15.57 -4.67 -44.59
N LYS A 590 -15.52 -5.98 -44.86
CA LYS A 590 -16.49 -6.94 -44.32
C LYS A 590 -16.30 -7.11 -42.81
N GLU A 591 -15.06 -7.22 -42.35
CA GLU A 591 -14.76 -7.26 -40.91
C GLU A 591 -15.15 -5.94 -40.23
N ALA A 592 -14.88 -4.79 -40.87
CA ALA A 592 -15.34 -3.48 -40.37
C ALA A 592 -16.87 -3.43 -40.22
N ASP A 593 -17.62 -3.92 -41.21
CA ASP A 593 -19.07 -3.96 -41.17
C ASP A 593 -19.60 -4.92 -40.10
N ARG A 594 -18.96 -6.07 -39.88
CA ARG A 594 -19.32 -6.98 -38.78
C ARG A 594 -19.20 -6.28 -37.42
N VAL A 595 -18.14 -5.52 -37.20
CA VAL A 595 -17.96 -4.75 -35.95
C VAL A 595 -19.06 -3.69 -35.82
N ARG A 596 -19.33 -2.92 -36.88
CA ARG A 596 -20.40 -1.90 -36.86
C ARG A 596 -21.78 -2.50 -36.61
N GLN A 597 -22.06 -3.66 -37.21
CA GLN A 597 -23.30 -4.40 -37.00
C GLN A 597 -23.44 -4.86 -35.55
N ARG A 598 -22.34 -5.24 -34.87
CA ARG A 598 -22.40 -5.56 -33.45
C ARG A 598 -22.81 -4.35 -32.60
N VAL A 599 -22.20 -3.19 -32.82
CA VAL A 599 -22.61 -1.95 -32.11
C VAL A 599 -24.06 -1.61 -32.44
N GLN A 600 -24.46 -1.74 -33.71
CA GLN A 600 -25.83 -1.48 -34.14
C GLN A 600 -26.84 -2.44 -33.51
N ALA A 601 -26.47 -3.71 -33.29
CA ALA A 601 -27.34 -4.68 -32.62
C ALA A 601 -27.61 -4.27 -31.16
N ILE A 602 -26.61 -3.76 -30.45
CA ILE A 602 -26.79 -3.20 -29.11
C ILE A 602 -27.71 -1.97 -29.18
N ILE A 603 -27.47 -1.05 -30.11
CA ILE A 603 -28.32 0.13 -30.28
C ILE A 603 -29.78 -0.28 -30.54
N ASN A 604 -30.03 -1.21 -31.45
CA ASN A 604 -31.38 -1.67 -31.79
C ASN A 604 -32.08 -2.34 -30.61
N ALA A 605 -31.34 -3.07 -29.77
CA ALA A 605 -31.90 -3.76 -28.61
C ALA A 605 -32.44 -2.80 -27.55
N TYR A 606 -31.78 -1.66 -27.34
CA TYR A 606 -32.16 -0.69 -26.29
C TYR A 606 -32.86 0.57 -26.81
N PHE A 607 -32.73 0.85 -28.11
CA PHE A 607 -33.27 2.04 -28.77
C PHE A 607 -34.01 1.68 -30.07
N PRO A 608 -35.05 0.81 -30.02
CA PRO A 608 -35.72 0.30 -31.21
C PRO A 608 -36.42 1.38 -32.04
N ASN A 609 -36.75 2.52 -31.42
CA ASN A 609 -37.40 3.66 -32.06
C ASN A 609 -36.40 4.77 -32.44
N GLY A 610 -35.10 4.49 -32.41
CA GLY A 610 -34.05 5.49 -32.62
C GLY A 610 -33.71 6.28 -31.37
N ARG A 611 -33.14 7.48 -31.57
CA ARG A 611 -32.66 8.35 -30.48
C ARG A 611 -33.82 8.76 -29.55
N PRO A 612 -33.74 8.48 -28.23
CA PRO A 612 -34.76 8.87 -27.25
C PRO A 612 -34.89 10.38 -27.03
#